data_AF-A0A382XX05-F1
#
_entry.id   AF-A0A382XX05-F1
#
_cell.length_a   1.000
_cell.length_b   1.000
_cell.length_c   1.000
_cell.angle_alpha   90.00
_cell.angle_beta   90.00
_cell.angle_gamma   90.00
#
_symmetry.space_group_name_H-M   'P 1'
#
loop_
_entity.id
_entity.type
_entity.pdbx_description
1 polymer ?
#
loop_
_entity_poly.entity_id
_entity_poly.type
_entity_poly.pdbx_seq_one_letter_code
_entity_poly.pdbx_strand_id
1 'polypeptide(L)'
;ENEVSEIIAYAVGHGTLKESPYINHETLKAKGFTEIELELLEQNLRNVFDIRFSFNEFTLGRDFCLEKLNLNKEQLSDMNFNMLSALGFSNDEIEEANIYCCGTMTLEGSPHVKDDHLSVFDCANPCGRIGKRFLSVESHIRMMAAAQPFISGAISKTINMPGDANVEDCMEAYLLSWRLGTKANALYRDGSKLSQPLASKLIEDESMKDDILANEPSPAEKTITVAKEAAQSIVYGSRNKVPDRRKGYIQKAIVGGHKVYLHTGEY
;
A
#
# COMPACT_ATOMS: atom_id res chain seq x y z
N GLU A 1 -18.45 24.80 7.30
CA GLU A 1 -18.18 23.57 8.10
C GLU A 1 -18.74 22.34 7.42
N ASN A 2 -20.03 22.31 7.05
CA ASN A 2 -20.64 21.17 6.34
C ASN A 2 -19.91 20.75 5.05
N GLU A 3 -19.56 21.69 4.17
CA GLU A 3 -18.82 21.37 2.92
C GLU A 3 -17.49 20.65 3.20
N VAL A 4 -16.76 21.10 4.22
CA VAL A 4 -15.47 20.48 4.61
C VAL A 4 -15.69 19.06 5.14
N SER A 5 -16.74 18.85 5.95
CA SER A 5 -17.08 17.53 6.46
C SER A 5 -17.47 16.56 5.34
N GLU A 6 -18.21 17.03 4.32
CA GLU A 6 -18.57 16.21 3.16
C GLU A 6 -17.35 15.86 2.29
N ILE A 7 -16.41 16.81 2.11
CA ILE A 7 -15.13 16.54 1.43
C ILE A 7 -14.32 15.50 2.20
N ILE A 8 -14.20 15.63 3.52
CA ILE A 8 -13.47 14.69 4.36
C ILE A 8 -14.12 13.30 4.28
N ALA A 9 -15.44 13.22 4.41
CA ALA A 9 -16.16 11.96 4.33
C ALA A 9 -15.99 11.30 2.95
N TYR A 10 -15.99 12.07 1.86
CA TYR A 10 -15.71 11.55 0.52
C TYR A 10 -14.30 10.94 0.39
N ALA A 11 -13.28 11.60 0.94
CA ALA A 11 -11.91 11.16 0.80
C ALA A 11 -11.51 10.06 1.78
N VAL A 12 -11.91 10.17 3.04
CA VAL A 12 -11.47 9.32 4.17
C VAL A 12 -12.52 8.28 4.57
N GLY A 13 -13.78 8.48 4.15
CA GLY A 13 -14.90 7.63 4.54
C GLY A 13 -15.49 8.01 5.90
N HIS A 14 -16.62 7.38 6.20
CA HIS A 14 -17.36 7.58 7.44
C HIS A 14 -16.84 6.71 8.61
N GLY A 15 -16.02 5.69 8.32
CA GLY A 15 -15.45 4.79 9.32
C GLY A 15 -16.50 3.99 10.11
N THR A 16 -17.67 3.72 9.51
CA THR A 16 -18.80 3.04 10.14
C THR A 16 -19.69 2.36 9.09
N LEU A 17 -20.33 1.25 9.44
CA LEU A 17 -21.32 0.55 8.61
C LEU A 17 -22.76 0.99 8.88
N LYS A 18 -23.03 1.84 9.88
CA LYS A 18 -24.41 2.12 10.33
C LYS A 18 -25.37 2.58 9.25
N GLU A 19 -24.92 3.49 8.38
CA GLU A 19 -25.71 4.07 7.29
C GLU A 19 -25.10 3.73 5.93
N SER A 20 -24.23 2.72 5.89
CA SER A 20 -23.56 2.29 4.67
C SER A 20 -24.58 1.67 3.69
N PRO A 21 -24.44 1.92 2.37
CA PRO A 21 -25.30 1.31 1.38
C PRO A 21 -25.06 -0.21 1.32
N TYR A 22 -26.14 -0.98 1.18
CA TYR A 22 -26.20 -2.46 1.05
C TYR A 22 -25.66 -3.28 2.23
N ILE A 23 -24.44 -3.02 2.67
CA ILE A 23 -23.78 -3.65 3.82
C ILE A 23 -23.86 -2.66 4.97
N ASN A 24 -24.80 -2.90 5.89
CA ASN A 24 -24.99 -2.09 7.09
C ASN A 24 -25.47 -2.94 8.27
N HIS A 25 -25.66 -2.28 9.41
CA HIS A 25 -26.06 -2.98 10.65
C HIS A 25 -27.37 -3.75 10.48
N GLU A 26 -28.34 -3.23 9.72
CA GLU A 26 -29.61 -3.91 9.49
C GLU A 26 -29.43 -5.16 8.62
N THR A 27 -28.73 -5.04 7.48
CA THR A 27 -28.54 -6.16 6.56
C THR A 27 -27.60 -7.23 7.13
N LEU A 28 -26.62 -6.85 7.95
CA LEU A 28 -25.77 -7.79 8.67
C LEU A 28 -26.53 -8.51 9.79
N LYS A 29 -27.40 -7.83 10.54
CA LYS A 29 -28.29 -8.49 11.53
C LYS A 29 -29.20 -9.52 10.86
N ALA A 30 -29.74 -9.20 9.69
CA ALA A 30 -30.53 -10.15 8.89
C ALA A 30 -29.72 -11.39 8.46
N LYS A 31 -28.39 -11.28 8.38
CA LYS A 31 -27.46 -12.39 8.09
C LYS A 31 -26.89 -13.07 9.34
N GLY A 32 -27.37 -12.72 10.53
CA GLY A 32 -27.03 -13.40 11.79
C GLY A 32 -25.91 -12.74 12.62
N PHE A 33 -25.44 -11.55 12.24
CA PHE A 33 -24.52 -10.76 13.07
C PHE A 33 -25.25 -10.23 14.30
N THR A 34 -24.63 -10.36 15.48
CA THR A 34 -25.14 -9.80 16.73
C THR A 34 -24.49 -8.44 17.02
N GLU A 35 -24.94 -7.75 18.07
CA GLU A 35 -24.31 -6.49 18.49
C GLU A 35 -22.81 -6.66 18.79
N ILE A 36 -22.39 -7.84 19.27
CA ILE A 36 -20.98 -8.12 19.57
C ILE A 36 -20.13 -8.04 18.30
N GLU A 37 -20.54 -8.74 17.23
CA GLU A 37 -19.78 -8.73 15.98
C GLU A 37 -19.82 -7.36 15.30
N LEU A 38 -20.96 -6.66 15.38
CA LEU A 38 -21.06 -5.30 14.84
C LEU A 38 -20.14 -4.33 15.58
N GLU A 39 -20.05 -4.40 16.91
CA GLU A 39 -19.11 -3.57 17.68
C GLU A 39 -17.65 -3.88 17.32
N LEU A 40 -17.30 -5.15 17.09
CA LEU A 40 -15.96 -5.55 16.64
C LEU A 40 -15.63 -4.96 15.26
N LEU A 41 -16.58 -5.01 14.32
CA LEU A 41 -16.43 -4.38 13.01
C LEU A 41 -16.24 -2.86 13.14
N GLU A 42 -17.10 -2.17 13.89
CA GLU A 42 -17.02 -0.71 14.09
C GLU A 42 -15.70 -0.25 14.72
N GLN A 43 -15.12 -1.05 15.62
CA GLN A 43 -13.80 -0.77 16.19
C GLN A 43 -12.67 -0.93 15.16
N ASN A 44 -12.80 -1.90 14.26
CA ASN A 44 -11.79 -2.23 13.27
C ASN A 44 -11.82 -1.28 12.06
N LEU A 45 -13.02 -0.87 11.61
CA LEU A 45 -13.26 -0.10 10.39
C LEU A 45 -12.48 1.23 10.31
N ARG A 46 -12.17 1.84 11.45
CA ARG A 46 -11.40 3.10 11.50
C ARG A 46 -9.93 2.93 11.13
N ASN A 47 -9.44 1.70 11.07
CA ASN A 47 -8.02 1.37 10.89
C ASN A 47 -7.75 0.63 9.58
N VAL A 48 -8.78 0.38 8.76
CA VAL A 48 -8.65 -0.35 7.49
C VAL A 48 -8.91 0.58 6.31
N PHE A 49 -8.20 0.31 5.21
CA PHE A 49 -8.39 0.99 3.93
C PHE A 49 -9.36 0.24 3.00
N ASP A 50 -9.77 -0.97 3.39
CA ASP A 50 -10.74 -1.79 2.69
C ASP A 50 -11.57 -2.57 3.71
N ILE A 51 -12.90 -2.49 3.62
CA ILE A 51 -13.82 -3.15 4.56
C ILE A 51 -13.61 -4.66 4.62
N ARG A 52 -13.16 -5.30 3.52
CA ARG A 52 -12.89 -6.74 3.45
C ARG A 52 -11.88 -7.18 4.50
N PHE A 53 -10.96 -6.29 4.90
CA PHE A 53 -9.99 -6.56 5.97
C PHE A 53 -10.60 -6.58 7.38
N SER A 54 -11.84 -6.13 7.57
CA SER A 54 -12.56 -6.31 8.84
C SER A 54 -13.41 -7.59 8.85
N PHE A 55 -13.75 -8.17 7.70
CA PHE A 55 -14.55 -9.40 7.59
C PHE A 55 -13.65 -10.65 7.49
N ASN A 56 -13.06 -11.06 8.62
CA ASN A 56 -12.22 -12.25 8.73
C ASN A 56 -12.37 -12.96 10.09
N GLU A 57 -11.84 -14.19 10.20
CA GLU A 57 -11.94 -14.98 11.43
C GLU A 57 -11.22 -14.36 12.64
N PHE A 58 -10.19 -13.54 12.40
CA PHE A 58 -9.43 -12.89 13.48
C PHE A 58 -10.23 -11.74 14.12
N THR A 59 -11.08 -11.07 13.33
CA THR A 59 -11.91 -9.97 13.79
C THR A 59 -13.23 -10.47 14.36
N LEU A 60 -13.89 -11.39 13.66
CA LEU A 60 -15.23 -11.88 14.02
C LEU A 60 -15.23 -13.11 14.92
N GLY A 61 -14.08 -13.74 15.11
CA GLY A 61 -13.95 -14.98 15.85
C GLY A 61 -14.28 -16.22 15.01
N ARG A 62 -13.50 -17.28 15.22
CA ARG A 62 -13.61 -18.52 14.45
C ARG A 62 -14.95 -19.24 14.66
N ASP A 63 -15.44 -19.28 15.89
CA ASP A 63 -16.69 -19.99 16.23
C ASP A 63 -17.89 -19.32 15.57
N PHE A 64 -17.94 -17.98 15.54
CA PHE A 64 -18.98 -17.25 14.82
C PHE A 64 -18.96 -17.55 13.31
N CYS A 65 -17.76 -17.52 12.71
CA CYS A 65 -17.60 -17.81 11.28
C CYS A 65 -18.05 -19.24 10.91
N LEU A 66 -17.69 -20.25 11.72
CA LEU A 66 -18.03 -21.64 11.45
C LEU A 66 -19.49 -21.97 11.79
N GLU A 67 -19.98 -21.54 12.96
CA GLU A 67 -21.28 -21.98 13.49
C GLU A 67 -22.45 -21.09 13.07
N LYS A 68 -22.23 -19.78 12.88
CA LYS A 68 -23.29 -18.83 12.53
C LYS A 68 -23.30 -18.50 11.06
N LEU A 69 -22.14 -18.21 10.48
CA LEU A 69 -22.01 -17.88 9.07
C LEU A 69 -21.93 -19.13 8.16
N ASN A 70 -21.84 -20.33 8.75
CA ASN A 70 -21.70 -21.61 8.03
C ASN A 70 -20.51 -21.65 7.06
N LEU A 71 -19.43 -20.94 7.39
CA LEU A 71 -18.18 -21.00 6.63
C LEU A 71 -17.42 -22.28 6.99
N ASN A 72 -16.65 -22.82 6.06
CA ASN A 72 -15.80 -23.98 6.31
C ASN A 72 -14.35 -23.59 6.62
N LYS A 73 -13.56 -24.54 7.13
CA LYS A 73 -12.18 -24.28 7.55
C LYS A 73 -11.27 -23.96 6.37
N GLU A 74 -11.56 -24.55 5.21
CA GLU A 74 -10.82 -24.35 3.98
C GLU A 74 -10.96 -22.91 3.49
N GLN A 75 -12.18 -22.36 3.50
CA GLN A 75 -12.48 -20.95 3.19
C GLN A 75 -11.75 -20.01 4.15
N LEU A 76 -11.82 -20.26 5.46
CA LEU A 76 -11.14 -19.40 6.44
C LEU A 76 -9.61 -19.45 6.36
N SER A 77 -9.05 -20.55 5.83
CA SER A 77 -7.61 -20.71 5.66
C SER A 77 -7.10 -20.18 4.31
N ASP A 78 -8.00 -19.84 3.39
CA ASP A 78 -7.64 -19.27 2.09
C ASP A 78 -7.42 -17.76 2.22
N MET A 79 -6.19 -17.32 1.93
CA MET A 79 -5.82 -15.90 2.00
C MET A 79 -6.54 -15.04 0.95
N ASN A 80 -7.10 -15.66 -0.09
CA ASN A 80 -7.85 -14.98 -1.15
C ASN A 80 -9.36 -15.01 -0.90
N PHE A 81 -9.81 -15.59 0.22
CA PHE A 81 -11.23 -15.72 0.50
C PHE A 81 -11.89 -14.37 0.80
N ASN A 82 -12.93 -14.03 0.03
CA ASN A 82 -13.77 -12.87 0.29
C ASN A 82 -15.03 -13.29 1.06
N MET A 83 -15.05 -13.00 2.37
CA MET A 83 -16.19 -13.31 3.23
C MET A 83 -17.47 -12.58 2.82
N LEU A 84 -17.39 -11.33 2.38
CA LEU A 84 -18.56 -10.56 1.97
C LEU A 84 -19.24 -11.17 0.74
N SER A 85 -18.45 -11.63 -0.23
CA SER A 85 -18.97 -12.37 -1.39
C SER A 85 -19.62 -13.69 -0.97
N ALA A 86 -19.02 -14.42 -0.03
CA ALA A 86 -19.59 -15.66 0.51
C ALA A 86 -20.91 -15.43 1.29
N LEU A 87 -21.07 -14.24 1.88
CA LEU A 87 -22.32 -13.80 2.51
C LEU A 87 -23.38 -13.39 1.48
N GLY A 88 -23.06 -13.40 0.18
CA GLY A 88 -23.99 -13.15 -0.92
C GLY A 88 -24.10 -11.68 -1.33
N PHE A 89 -23.15 -10.83 -0.94
CA PHE A 89 -23.04 -9.47 -1.48
C PHE A 89 -22.31 -9.51 -2.82
N SER A 90 -22.81 -8.76 -3.79
CA SER A 90 -22.16 -8.55 -5.09
C SER A 90 -20.93 -7.65 -4.95
N ASN A 91 -20.05 -7.68 -5.95
CA ASN A 91 -18.85 -6.83 -5.95
C ASN A 91 -19.20 -5.33 -5.92
N ASP A 92 -20.26 -4.92 -6.63
CA ASP A 92 -20.70 -3.53 -6.65
C ASP A 92 -21.23 -3.08 -5.27
N GLU A 93 -22.02 -3.92 -4.60
CA GLU A 93 -22.49 -3.64 -3.24
C GLU A 93 -21.34 -3.54 -2.22
N ILE A 94 -20.33 -4.40 -2.37
CA ILE A 94 -19.11 -4.34 -1.55
C ILE A 94 -18.36 -3.04 -1.81
N GLU A 95 -18.23 -2.64 -3.07
CA GLU A 95 -17.48 -1.43 -3.43
C GLU A 95 -18.18 -0.16 -2.95
N GLU A 96 -19.50 -0.07 -3.08
CA GLU A 96 -20.25 1.08 -2.57
C GLU A 96 -20.17 1.19 -1.05
N ALA A 97 -20.30 0.07 -0.33
CA ALA A 97 -20.09 0.03 1.11
C ALA A 97 -18.64 0.39 1.49
N ASN A 98 -17.67 -0.06 0.70
CA ASN A 98 -16.26 0.25 0.92
C ASN A 98 -15.97 1.74 0.76
N ILE A 99 -16.47 2.36 -0.31
CA ILE A 99 -16.33 3.80 -0.54
C ILE A 99 -16.99 4.59 0.59
N TYR A 100 -18.16 4.17 1.07
CA TYR A 100 -18.80 4.82 2.22
C TYR A 100 -17.93 4.72 3.49
N CYS A 101 -17.42 3.53 3.81
CA CYS A 101 -16.70 3.31 5.06
C CYS A 101 -15.27 3.86 5.05
N CYS A 102 -14.52 3.58 3.98
CA CYS A 102 -13.08 3.84 3.86
C CYS A 102 -12.75 5.03 2.94
N GLY A 103 -13.76 5.59 2.27
CA GLY A 103 -13.59 6.73 1.37
C GLY A 103 -13.03 6.34 0.01
N THR A 104 -13.01 7.31 -0.89
CA THR A 104 -12.42 7.14 -2.23
C THR A 104 -10.89 7.25 -2.22
N MET A 105 -10.31 7.74 -1.12
CA MET A 105 -8.90 8.11 -0.97
C MET A 105 -8.40 9.16 -1.96
N THR A 106 -9.30 9.86 -2.66
CA THR A 106 -8.97 10.97 -3.57
C THR A 106 -9.94 12.12 -3.38
N LEU A 107 -9.59 13.29 -3.92
CA LEU A 107 -10.47 14.45 -4.02
C LEU A 107 -11.07 14.62 -5.42
N GLU A 108 -10.64 13.80 -6.39
CA GLU A 108 -11.23 13.79 -7.72
C GLU A 108 -12.69 13.34 -7.63
N GLY A 109 -13.62 14.17 -8.14
CA GLY A 109 -15.06 13.94 -8.06
C GLY A 109 -15.69 14.26 -6.69
N SER A 110 -14.90 14.77 -5.73
CA SER A 110 -15.41 15.14 -4.41
C SER A 110 -16.44 16.28 -4.51
N PRO A 111 -17.55 16.22 -3.76
CA PRO A 111 -18.48 17.34 -3.69
C PRO A 111 -17.76 18.60 -3.16
N HIS A 112 -18.17 19.77 -3.65
CA HIS A 112 -17.64 21.09 -3.23
C HIS A 112 -16.18 21.39 -3.58
N VAL A 113 -15.41 20.43 -4.10
CA VAL A 113 -14.08 20.69 -4.68
C VAL A 113 -14.23 21.08 -6.14
N LYS A 114 -13.69 22.23 -6.53
CA LYS A 114 -13.63 22.66 -7.93
C LYS A 114 -12.46 21.97 -8.62
N ASP A 115 -12.64 21.62 -9.90
CA ASP A 115 -11.58 21.01 -10.70
C ASP A 115 -10.29 21.85 -10.71
N ASP A 116 -10.41 23.17 -10.77
CA ASP A 116 -9.27 24.10 -10.73
C ASP A 116 -8.47 24.06 -9.41
N HIS A 117 -9.06 23.53 -8.33
CA HIS A 117 -8.37 23.38 -7.05
C HIS A 117 -7.63 22.04 -6.93
N LEU A 118 -7.95 21.05 -7.77
CA LEU A 118 -7.41 19.69 -7.63
C LEU A 118 -5.87 19.66 -7.68
N SER A 119 -5.25 20.50 -8.49
CA SER A 119 -3.78 20.54 -8.60
C SER A 119 -3.07 20.92 -7.30
N VAL A 120 -3.76 21.58 -6.36
CA VAL A 120 -3.20 21.90 -5.03
C VAL A 120 -3.04 20.64 -4.19
N PHE A 121 -3.83 19.61 -4.48
CA PHE A 121 -3.88 18.34 -3.74
C PHE A 121 -3.21 17.18 -4.49
N ASP A 122 -2.53 17.46 -5.61
CA ASP A 122 -1.83 16.41 -6.36
C ASP A 122 -0.75 15.76 -5.48
N CYS A 123 -0.88 14.45 -5.27
CA CYS A 123 0.04 13.65 -4.50
C CYS A 123 1.20 13.14 -5.34
N ALA A 124 2.16 12.49 -4.68
CA ALA A 124 3.32 11.90 -5.35
C ALA A 124 2.99 10.75 -6.31
N ASN A 125 1.86 10.06 -6.08
CA ASN A 125 1.32 8.99 -6.91
C ASN A 125 -0.21 9.16 -6.95
N PRO A 126 -0.91 8.52 -7.90
CA PRO A 126 -2.36 8.43 -7.86
C PRO A 126 -2.85 7.90 -6.52
N CYS A 127 -3.92 8.50 -5.99
CA CYS A 127 -4.52 8.13 -4.71
C CYS A 127 -5.87 7.45 -4.92
N GLY A 128 -6.11 6.38 -4.18
CA GLY A 128 -7.34 5.60 -4.31
C GLY A 128 -7.46 4.86 -5.63
N ARG A 129 -8.63 4.25 -5.82
CA ARG A 129 -8.92 3.39 -6.99
C ARG A 129 -9.25 4.18 -8.24
N ILE A 130 -9.90 5.33 -8.04
CA ILE A 130 -10.41 6.16 -9.13
C ILE A 130 -9.52 7.37 -9.44
N GLY A 131 -8.56 7.68 -8.57
CA GLY A 131 -7.66 8.80 -8.75
C GLY A 131 -6.72 8.60 -9.92
N LYS A 132 -6.51 9.66 -10.70
CA LYS A 132 -5.68 9.69 -11.90
C LYS A 132 -4.58 10.74 -11.81
N ARG A 133 -4.76 11.75 -10.97
CA ARG A 133 -3.85 12.88 -10.87
C ARG A 133 -2.70 12.59 -9.90
N PHE A 134 -1.52 13.06 -10.28
CA PHE A 134 -0.30 13.02 -9.47
C PHE A 134 0.72 14.01 -10.01
N LEU A 135 1.70 14.35 -9.18
CA LEU A 135 2.82 15.21 -9.54
C LEU A 135 3.69 14.53 -10.60
N SER A 136 3.95 15.22 -11.71
CA SER A 136 4.80 14.68 -12.77
C SER A 136 6.26 14.54 -12.31
N VAL A 137 6.99 13.58 -12.89
CA VAL A 137 8.43 13.38 -12.70
C VAL A 137 9.19 14.70 -12.93
N GLU A 138 8.82 15.44 -13.98
CA GLU A 138 9.41 16.73 -14.33
C GLU A 138 9.20 17.79 -13.24
N SER A 139 8.00 17.85 -12.63
CA SER A 139 7.70 18.82 -11.56
C SER A 139 8.63 18.64 -10.36
N HIS A 140 8.90 17.40 -9.97
CA HIS A 140 9.84 17.07 -8.91
C HIS A 140 11.26 17.55 -9.23
N ILE A 141 11.75 17.25 -10.44
CA ILE A 141 13.11 17.60 -10.86
C ILE A 141 13.29 19.12 -10.95
N ARG A 142 12.32 19.84 -11.52
CA ARG A 142 12.38 21.31 -11.62
C ARG A 142 12.39 21.98 -10.26
N MET A 143 11.59 21.48 -9.31
CA MET A 143 11.60 21.98 -7.93
C MET A 143 12.94 21.73 -7.25
N MET A 144 13.50 20.51 -7.38
CA MET A 144 14.83 20.20 -6.87
C MET A 144 15.90 21.10 -7.47
N ALA A 145 15.87 21.32 -8.79
CA ALA A 145 16.80 22.18 -9.50
C ALA A 145 16.71 23.64 -9.05
N ALA A 146 15.50 24.17 -8.80
CA ALA A 146 15.31 25.53 -8.31
C ALA A 146 15.96 25.74 -6.92
N ALA A 147 15.88 24.74 -6.05
CA ALA A 147 16.50 24.79 -4.73
C ALA A 147 18.02 24.52 -4.74
N GLN A 148 18.52 23.78 -5.74
CA GLN A 148 19.88 23.24 -5.76
C GLN A 148 21.01 24.30 -5.63
N PRO A 149 20.94 25.51 -6.22
CA PRO A 149 21.98 26.54 -6.08
C PRO A 149 22.21 27.03 -4.66
N PHE A 150 21.19 26.90 -3.79
CA PHE A 150 21.23 27.37 -2.40
C PHE A 150 21.71 26.29 -1.43
N ILE A 151 22.04 25.09 -1.91
CA ILE A 151 22.39 23.93 -1.09
C ILE A 151 23.78 23.42 -1.48
N SER A 152 24.70 23.40 -0.51
CA SER A 152 26.07 22.92 -0.71
C SER A 152 26.13 21.42 -1.00
N GLY A 153 25.28 20.62 -0.33
CA GLY A 153 25.10 19.18 -0.57
C GLY A 153 24.09 18.85 -1.66
N ALA A 154 23.82 17.54 -1.81
CA ALA A 154 22.76 17.03 -2.68
C ALA A 154 21.41 16.98 -1.94
N ILE A 155 20.31 16.99 -2.70
CA ILE A 155 18.95 16.89 -2.16
C ILE A 155 18.55 15.41 -2.10
N SER A 156 18.27 14.89 -0.91
CA SER A 156 17.81 13.51 -0.70
C SER A 156 16.29 13.38 -0.87
N LYS A 157 15.78 13.74 -2.05
CA LYS A 157 14.36 13.65 -2.40
C LYS A 157 14.15 12.58 -3.46
N THR A 158 13.27 11.64 -3.15
CA THR A 158 12.80 10.62 -4.12
C THR A 158 11.84 11.24 -5.13
N ILE A 159 12.07 10.97 -6.40
CA ILE A 159 11.20 11.27 -7.53
C ILE A 159 10.39 10.02 -7.83
N ASN A 160 9.08 10.08 -7.64
CA ASN A 160 8.19 8.95 -7.90
C ASN A 160 7.83 8.91 -9.38
N MET A 161 7.82 7.70 -9.93
CA MET A 161 7.46 7.41 -11.32
C MET A 161 6.30 6.41 -11.31
N PRO A 162 5.38 6.51 -12.28
CA PRO A 162 4.27 5.57 -12.37
C PRO A 162 4.80 4.16 -12.67
N GLY A 163 4.06 3.13 -12.27
CA GLY A 163 4.55 1.75 -12.35
C GLY A 163 4.77 1.23 -13.77
N ASP A 164 4.16 1.86 -14.76
CA ASP A 164 4.32 1.60 -16.20
C ASP A 164 5.47 2.42 -16.85
N ALA A 165 6.18 3.26 -16.09
CA ALA A 165 7.34 3.98 -16.61
C ALA A 165 8.42 3.00 -17.12
N ASN A 166 8.96 3.30 -18.30
CA ASN A 166 9.95 2.49 -19.00
C ASN A 166 11.38 3.00 -18.78
N VAL A 167 12.34 2.37 -19.47
CA VAL A 167 13.77 2.70 -19.35
C VAL A 167 14.06 4.08 -19.94
N GLU A 168 13.38 4.44 -21.03
CA GLU A 168 13.48 5.73 -21.69
C GLU A 168 13.01 6.85 -20.76
N ASP A 169 11.89 6.68 -20.06
CA ASP A 169 11.38 7.65 -19.07
C ASP A 169 12.41 7.88 -17.94
N CYS A 170 13.06 6.81 -17.49
CA CYS A 170 14.10 6.90 -16.46
C CYS A 170 15.34 7.65 -16.99
N MET A 171 15.75 7.35 -18.22
CA MET A 171 16.86 8.02 -18.88
C MET A 171 16.57 9.53 -19.03
N GLU A 172 15.37 9.89 -19.48
CA GLU A 172 14.95 11.28 -19.64
C GLU A 172 14.96 12.04 -18.31
N ALA A 173 14.50 11.41 -17.23
CA ALA A 173 14.56 11.97 -15.89
C ALA A 173 16.01 12.27 -15.46
N TYR A 174 16.94 11.34 -15.67
CA TYR A 174 18.37 11.57 -15.38
C TYR A 174 18.98 12.66 -16.25
N LEU A 175 18.66 12.68 -17.55
CA LEU A 175 19.16 13.70 -18.49
C LEU A 175 18.65 15.10 -18.11
N LEU A 176 17.37 15.23 -17.75
CA LEU A 176 16.79 16.49 -17.29
C LEU A 176 17.47 16.97 -16.00
N SER A 177 17.64 16.07 -15.02
CA SER A 177 18.37 16.34 -13.78
C SER A 177 19.79 16.85 -14.03
N TRP A 178 20.53 16.18 -14.92
CA TRP A 178 21.89 16.58 -15.29
C TRP A 178 21.91 17.96 -15.97
N ARG A 179 21.03 18.20 -16.95
CA ARG A 179 20.91 19.49 -17.66
C ARG A 179 20.60 20.65 -16.71
N LEU A 180 19.81 20.40 -15.68
CA LEU A 180 19.42 21.39 -14.67
C LEU A 180 20.40 21.49 -13.48
N GLY A 181 21.47 20.70 -13.48
CA GLY A 181 22.53 20.79 -12.47
C GLY A 181 22.15 20.21 -11.10
N THR A 182 21.16 19.31 -11.01
CA THR A 182 20.86 18.61 -9.75
C THR A 182 22.00 17.66 -9.39
N LYS A 183 22.46 17.70 -8.14
CA LYS A 183 23.66 16.93 -7.70
C LYS A 183 23.36 15.44 -7.46
N ALA A 184 22.11 15.10 -7.21
CA ALA A 184 21.64 13.72 -7.08
C ALA A 184 20.22 13.59 -7.65
N ASN A 185 19.90 12.40 -8.14
CA ASN A 185 18.58 12.01 -8.59
C ASN A 185 18.32 10.59 -8.05
N ALA A 186 17.23 10.43 -7.29
CA ALA A 186 16.79 9.15 -6.77
C ALA A 186 15.39 8.85 -7.33
N LEU A 187 15.33 7.97 -8.33
CA LEU A 187 14.07 7.52 -8.91
C LEU A 187 13.47 6.37 -8.10
N TYR A 188 12.15 6.40 -7.96
CA TYR A 188 11.37 5.30 -7.43
C TYR A 188 10.20 5.03 -8.37
N ARG A 189 10.25 3.89 -9.05
CA ARG A 189 9.14 3.44 -9.90
C ARG A 189 8.17 2.63 -9.06
N ASP A 190 6.89 3.01 -9.08
CA ASP A 190 5.86 2.30 -8.34
C ASP A 190 5.85 0.80 -8.71
N GLY A 191 5.64 -0.07 -7.73
CA GLY A 191 5.75 -1.52 -7.95
C GLY A 191 7.19 -2.08 -8.10
N SER A 192 8.26 -1.27 -8.08
CA SER A 192 9.62 -1.77 -8.29
C SER A 192 10.31 -2.37 -7.05
N LYS A 193 9.71 -2.27 -5.87
CA LYS A 193 10.16 -2.94 -4.63
C LYS A 193 9.14 -3.98 -4.16
N LEU A 194 9.64 -5.07 -3.58
CA LEU A 194 8.85 -6.20 -3.08
C LEU A 194 7.99 -5.87 -1.86
N SER A 195 8.49 -4.98 -0.99
CA SER A 195 7.76 -4.46 0.16
C SER A 195 7.70 -2.95 0.03
N GLN A 196 6.50 -2.43 -0.14
CA GLN A 196 6.23 -1.01 -0.23
C GLN A 196 5.24 -0.65 0.87
N PRO A 197 5.58 0.31 1.76
CA PRO A 197 4.62 0.77 2.76
C PRO A 197 3.35 1.36 2.15
N LEU A 198 3.44 1.84 0.90
CA LEU A 198 2.35 2.41 0.12
C LEU A 198 2.58 2.02 -1.35
N ALA A 199 1.63 1.30 -1.95
CA ALA A 199 1.63 0.99 -3.38
C ALA A 199 0.27 1.35 -3.96
N SER A 200 0.25 2.22 -4.96
CA SER A 200 -0.98 2.69 -5.60
C SER A 200 -1.74 1.55 -6.30
N LYS A 201 -1.02 0.52 -6.76
CA LYS A 201 -1.59 -0.64 -7.48
C LYS A 201 -2.16 -1.76 -6.61
N LEU A 202 -1.94 -1.76 -5.28
CA LEU A 202 -2.53 -2.79 -4.42
C LEU A 202 -4.05 -2.63 -4.23
N ILE A 203 -4.63 -1.56 -4.75
CA ILE A 203 -6.08 -1.27 -4.69
C ILE A 203 -6.79 -1.61 -6.02
N GLU A 204 -6.12 -2.28 -6.95
CA GLU A 204 -6.81 -2.90 -8.09
C GLU A 204 -7.39 -4.26 -7.64
N ASP A 205 -8.72 -4.40 -7.69
CA ASP A 205 -9.37 -5.70 -7.59
C ASP A 205 -8.85 -6.64 -8.69
N GLU A 206 -8.44 -7.86 -8.30
CA GLU A 206 -8.10 -8.93 -9.23
C GLU A 206 -9.29 -9.35 -10.13
N SER A 207 -10.52 -8.92 -9.82
CA SER A 207 -11.75 -9.30 -10.54
C SER A 207 -11.93 -8.68 -11.94
N MET A 208 -11.08 -7.74 -12.36
CA MET A 208 -11.13 -7.15 -13.72
C MET A 208 -10.07 -7.72 -14.69
N LYS A 209 -9.30 -8.75 -14.30
CA LYS A 209 -8.23 -9.31 -15.14
C LYS A 209 -8.55 -10.65 -15.82
N ASP A 210 -9.79 -11.13 -15.76
CA ASP A 210 -10.15 -12.44 -16.33
C ASP A 210 -10.21 -12.50 -17.87
N ASP A 211 -10.14 -11.37 -18.59
CA ASP A 211 -10.32 -11.37 -20.05
C ASP A 211 -9.07 -11.09 -20.92
N ILE A 212 -7.86 -10.93 -20.35
CA ILE A 212 -6.66 -10.69 -21.16
C ILE A 212 -5.47 -11.54 -20.71
N LEU A 213 -5.23 -12.60 -21.50
CA LEU A 213 -3.99 -13.40 -21.67
C LEU A 213 -3.68 -14.47 -20.62
N ALA A 214 -4.27 -15.65 -20.82
CA ALA A 214 -3.74 -16.92 -20.34
C ALA A 214 -2.36 -17.22 -20.98
N ASN A 215 -1.28 -17.07 -20.20
CA ASN A 215 -0.06 -17.91 -20.16
C ASN A 215 1.22 -17.21 -19.70
N GLU A 216 1.18 -16.00 -19.13
CA GLU A 216 2.31 -15.49 -18.35
C GLU A 216 1.88 -15.01 -16.97
N PRO A 217 2.60 -15.39 -15.89
CA PRO A 217 2.26 -14.91 -14.57
C PRO A 217 2.42 -13.39 -14.52
N SER A 218 1.35 -12.72 -14.11
CA SER A 218 1.28 -11.27 -14.07
C SER A 218 2.37 -10.70 -13.14
N PRO A 219 2.83 -9.47 -13.36
CA PRO A 219 3.76 -8.81 -12.42
C PRO A 219 3.22 -8.80 -10.98
N ALA A 220 1.90 -8.77 -10.79
CA ALA A 220 1.25 -8.86 -9.48
C ALA A 220 1.42 -10.25 -8.86
N GLU A 221 1.22 -11.33 -9.62
CA GLU A 221 1.42 -12.71 -9.14
C GLU A 221 2.88 -12.97 -8.76
N LYS A 222 3.83 -12.45 -9.52
CA LYS A 222 5.26 -12.50 -9.17
C LYS A 222 5.56 -11.72 -7.88
N THR A 223 4.91 -10.57 -7.70
CA THR A 223 5.07 -9.74 -6.49
C THR A 223 4.46 -10.40 -5.26
N ILE A 224 3.28 -11.03 -5.41
CA ILE A 224 2.58 -11.78 -4.34
C ILE A 224 3.36 -13.04 -3.95
N THR A 225 3.90 -13.77 -4.93
CA THR A 225 4.69 -14.99 -4.66
C THR A 225 5.98 -14.69 -3.89
N VAL A 226 6.66 -13.59 -4.23
CA VAL A 226 7.87 -13.18 -3.52
C VAL A 226 7.54 -12.48 -2.20
N ALA A 227 6.40 -11.78 -2.09
CA ALA A 227 5.88 -11.27 -0.82
C ALA A 227 5.50 -12.40 0.15
N LYS A 228 5.01 -13.55 -0.36
CA LYS A 228 4.79 -14.77 0.43
C LYS A 228 6.09 -15.33 1.01
N GLU A 229 7.17 -15.38 0.23
CA GLU A 229 8.49 -15.78 0.74
C GLU A 229 9.04 -14.78 1.78
N ALA A 230 8.82 -13.48 1.58
CA ALA A 230 9.25 -12.45 2.51
C ALA A 230 8.44 -12.48 3.82
N ALA A 231 7.12 -12.62 3.77
CA ALA A 231 6.25 -12.67 4.95
C ALA A 231 6.52 -13.89 5.84
N GLN A 232 6.89 -15.03 5.26
CA GLN A 232 7.30 -16.23 6.01
C GLN A 232 8.65 -16.06 6.75
N SER A 233 9.46 -15.06 6.38
CA SER A 233 10.77 -14.82 6.98
C SER A 233 10.80 -13.66 8.01
N ILE A 234 9.73 -12.89 8.14
CA ILE A 234 9.68 -11.75 9.06
C ILE A 234 9.02 -12.16 10.38
N VAL A 235 9.86 -12.61 11.32
CA VAL A 235 9.51 -12.65 12.75
C VAL A 235 9.57 -11.20 13.27
N TYR A 236 8.45 -10.47 13.21
CA TYR A 236 8.32 -9.21 13.96
C TYR A 236 8.19 -9.53 15.46
N GLY A 237 9.13 -9.04 16.29
CA GLY A 237 8.88 -8.87 17.72
C GLY A 237 10.00 -9.23 18.70
N SER A 238 11.04 -9.96 18.32
CA SER A 238 12.17 -10.20 19.23
C SER A 238 13.30 -9.20 18.99
N ARG A 239 13.63 -8.40 20.01
CA ARG A 239 14.88 -7.64 20.03
C ARG A 239 16.05 -8.62 20.06
N ASN A 240 16.64 -8.90 18.89
CA ASN A 240 17.88 -9.66 18.81
C ASN A 240 19.02 -8.79 19.35
N LYS A 241 19.35 -8.96 20.64
CA LYS A 241 20.51 -8.32 21.23
C LYS A 241 21.77 -8.92 20.60
N VAL A 242 22.61 -8.04 20.09
CA VAL A 242 23.96 -8.39 19.65
C VAL A 242 24.75 -8.92 20.85
N PRO A 243 25.57 -9.98 20.69
CA PRO A 243 26.42 -10.49 21.77
C PRO A 243 27.34 -9.41 22.35
N ASP A 244 27.53 -9.42 23.66
CA ASP A 244 28.41 -8.46 24.37
C ASP A 244 29.90 -8.66 24.04
N ARG A 245 30.25 -9.78 23.38
CA ARG A 245 31.62 -10.12 23.00
C ARG A 245 31.70 -10.45 21.51
N ARG A 246 32.47 -9.64 20.79
CA ARG A 246 32.80 -9.84 19.37
C ARG A 246 33.80 -10.98 19.21
N LYS A 247 33.60 -11.89 18.26
CA LYS A 247 34.63 -12.85 17.85
C LYS A 247 35.52 -12.17 16.82
N GLY A 248 36.82 -12.11 17.10
CA GLY A 248 37.81 -11.57 16.17
C GLY A 248 38.69 -12.67 15.60
N TYR A 249 39.14 -12.50 14.36
CA TYR A 249 40.25 -13.27 13.83
C TYR A 249 41.26 -12.35 13.13
N ILE A 250 42.53 -12.73 13.21
CA ILE A 250 43.64 -12.01 12.58
C ILE A 250 44.18 -12.89 11.47
N GLN A 251 44.03 -12.45 10.24
CA GLN A 251 44.61 -13.14 9.09
C GLN A 251 45.87 -12.43 8.64
N LYS A 252 46.98 -13.16 8.66
CA LYS A 252 48.23 -12.71 8.06
C LYS A 252 48.19 -12.95 6.55
N ALA A 253 48.56 -11.95 5.77
CA ALA A 253 48.75 -12.01 4.33
C ALA A 253 50.13 -11.45 3.95
N ILE A 254 50.59 -11.73 2.74
CA ILE A 254 51.83 -11.16 2.17
C ILE A 254 51.48 -10.54 0.81
N VAL A 255 51.79 -9.25 0.63
CA VAL A 255 51.61 -8.53 -0.63
C VAL A 255 52.94 -7.87 -0.98
N GLY A 256 53.47 -8.19 -2.17
CA GLY A 256 54.76 -7.64 -2.62
C GLY A 256 55.95 -7.95 -1.71
N GLY A 257 55.93 -9.08 -0.98
CA GLY A 257 56.99 -9.45 -0.03
C GLY A 257 56.85 -8.84 1.38
N HIS A 258 55.89 -7.94 1.59
CA HIS A 258 55.62 -7.35 2.90
C HIS A 258 54.48 -8.07 3.61
N LYS A 259 54.64 -8.30 4.92
CA LYS A 259 53.60 -8.94 5.77
C LYS A 259 52.54 -7.90 6.14
N VAL A 260 51.29 -8.23 5.90
CA VAL A 260 50.11 -7.46 6.29
C VAL A 260 49.24 -8.31 7.22
N TYR A 261 48.60 -7.70 8.21
CA TYR A 261 47.70 -8.37 9.14
C TYR A 261 46.31 -7.73 9.03
N LEU A 262 45.32 -8.52 8.64
CA LEU A 262 43.93 -8.11 8.60
C LEU A 262 43.26 -8.50 9.91
N HIS A 263 42.81 -7.51 10.67
CA HIS A 263 42.04 -7.70 11.88
C HIS A 263 40.56 -7.55 11.55
N THR A 264 39.81 -8.65 11.66
CA THR A 264 38.34 -8.62 11.49
C THR A 264 37.68 -9.00 12.81
N GLY A 265 36.41 -8.67 12.93
CA GLY A 265 35.58 -9.33 13.92
C GLY A 265 34.11 -9.26 13.55
N GLU A 266 33.37 -10.24 14.02
CA GLU A 266 31.95 -10.40 13.80
C GLU A 266 31.24 -10.34 15.14
N TYR A 267 30.10 -9.68 15.13
CA TYR A 267 29.19 -9.55 16.25
C TYR A 267 28.14 -10.65 16.16
#